data_AF-A0A0L6VY41-F1
#
_entry.id   AF-A0A0L6VY41-F1
#
_cell.length_a   1.000
_cell.length_b   1.000
_cell.length_c   1.000
_cell.angle_alpha   90.00
_cell.angle_beta   90.00
_cell.angle_gamma   90.00
#
_symmetry.space_group_name_H-M   'P 1'
#
loop_
_entity.id
_entity.type
_entity.pdbx_description
1 polymer ?
#
loop_
_entity_poly.entity_id
_entity_poly.type
_entity_poly.pdbx_seq_one_letter_code
_entity_poly.pdbx_strand_id
1 'polypeptide(L)' 'MATPMVAGTAALLLEQNPWTPDEVKRQLMSTALNLGFAVNEQGAGEVNINLY' A
#
# COMPACT_ATOMS: atom_id res chain seq x y z
N MET A 1 13.59 -5.32 4.59
CA MET A 1 13.63 -3.92 4.08
C MET A 1 12.29 -3.44 3.51
N ALA A 2 11.40 -4.31 3.02
CA ALA A 2 10.07 -3.91 2.51
C ALA A 2 9.11 -3.37 3.60
N THR A 3 9.01 -4.03 4.77
CA THR A 3 8.11 -3.64 5.86
C THR A 3 8.18 -2.17 6.27
N PRO A 4 9.37 -1.56 6.52
CA PRO A 4 9.43 -0.13 6.86
C PRO A 4 8.99 0.81 5.72
N MET A 5 9.16 0.42 4.44
CA MET A 5 8.65 1.21 3.31
C MET A 5 7.12 1.25 3.29
N VAL A 6 6.48 0.10 3.51
CA VAL A 6 5.01 0.00 3.60
C VAL A 6 4.49 0.77 4.82
N ALA A 7 5.17 0.67 5.97
CA ALA A 7 4.79 1.39 7.18
C ALA A 7 4.90 2.93 7.01
N GLY A 8 5.97 3.42 6.38
CA GLY A 8 6.12 4.84 6.07
C GLY A 8 5.04 5.34 5.10
N THR A 9 4.71 4.54 4.08
CA THR A 9 3.62 4.88 3.14
C THR A 9 2.27 4.92 3.85
N ALA A 10 2.01 3.99 4.77
CA ALA A 10 0.79 3.99 5.58
C ALA A 10 0.69 5.25 6.47
N ALA A 11 1.81 5.73 7.02
CA ALA A 11 1.84 6.97 7.79
C ALA A 11 1.48 8.20 6.93
N LEU A 12 1.98 8.29 5.69
CA LEU A 12 1.64 9.37 4.76
C LEU A 12 0.16 9.36 4.36
N LEU A 13 -0.42 8.18 4.14
CA LEU A 13 -1.87 8.06 3.89
C LEU A 13 -2.72 8.55 5.07
N LEU A 14 -2.30 8.20 6.29
CA LEU A 14 -2.96 8.62 7.53
C LEU A 14 -2.84 10.13 7.78
N GLU A 15 -1.75 10.75 7.33
CA GLU A 15 -1.59 12.21 7.39
C GLU A 15 -2.61 12.92 6.48
N GLN A 16 -2.85 12.38 5.28
CA GLN A 16 -3.77 12.99 4.31
C GLN A 16 -5.24 12.83 4.71
N ASN A 17 -5.60 11.69 5.28
CA ASN A 17 -6.97 11.40 5.68
C ASN A 17 -6.95 10.60 7.00
N PRO A 18 -7.83 10.91 7.98
CA PRO A 18 -7.92 10.21 9.25
C PRO A 18 -8.61 8.84 9.11
N TRP A 19 -8.06 8.00 8.24
CA TRP A 19 -8.60 6.69 7.87
C TRP A 19 -8.44 5.66 8.97
N THR A 20 -9.36 4.70 8.97
CA THR A 20 -9.26 3.47 9.76
C THR A 20 -8.17 2.54 9.19
N PRO A 21 -7.65 1.60 9.99
CA PRO A 21 -6.67 0.63 9.50
C PRO A 21 -7.12 -0.15 8.26
N ASP A 22 -8.41 -0.48 8.15
CA ASP A 22 -8.96 -1.20 7.00
C ASP A 22 -9.06 -0.34 5.73
N GLU A 23 -9.26 0.97 5.87
CA GLU A 23 -9.22 1.91 4.75
C GLU A 23 -7.79 2.10 4.25
N VAL A 24 -6.82 2.26 5.16
CA VAL A 24 -5.38 2.32 4.80
C VAL A 24 -4.96 1.06 4.06
N LYS A 25 -5.34 -0.13 4.57
CA LYS A 25 -5.05 -1.40 3.91
C LYS A 25 -5.69 -1.49 2.53
N ARG A 26 -6.97 -1.12 2.40
CA ARG A 26 -7.67 -1.12 1.10
C ARG A 26 -6.99 -0.20 0.11
N GLN A 27 -6.60 1.00 0.53
CA GLN A 27 -5.92 1.94 -0.35
C GLN A 27 -4.59 1.37 -0.86
N LEU A 28 -3.72 0.92 0.04
CA LEU A 28 -2.43 0.30 -0.30
C LEU A 28 -2.56 -0.86 -1.30
N MET A 29 -3.57 -1.72 -1.12
CA MET A 29 -3.80 -2.86 -2.00
C MET A 29 -4.42 -2.46 -3.34
N SER A 30 -5.36 -1.51 -3.34
CA SER A 30 -6.10 -1.11 -4.53
C SER A 30 -5.26 -0.34 -5.55
N THR A 31 -4.20 0.33 -5.10
CA THR A 31 -3.29 1.08 -5.97
C THR A 31 -1.99 0.32 -6.28
N ALA A 32 -1.83 -0.89 -5.74
CA ALA A 32 -0.62 -1.67 -5.93
C ALA A 32 -0.36 -1.98 -7.42
N LEU A 33 0.90 -1.88 -7.83
CA LEU A 33 1.34 -2.23 -9.17
C LEU A 33 1.54 -3.74 -9.26
N ASN A 34 0.75 -4.41 -10.10
CA ASN A 34 0.94 -5.83 -10.40
C ASN A 34 2.22 -6.03 -11.23
N LEU A 35 3.13 -6.88 -10.73
CA LEU A 35 4.44 -7.15 -11.34
C LEU A 35 4.44 -8.35 -12.31
N GLY A 36 3.30 -9.01 -12.50
CA GLY A 36 3.15 -10.18 -13.37
C GLY A 36 3.44 -11.53 -12.70
N PHE A 37 3.68 -11.57 -11.39
CA PHE A 37 3.92 -12.80 -10.62
C PHE A 37 2.62 -13.46 -10.12
N ALA A 38 2.71 -14.68 -9.58
CA ALA A 38 1.56 -15.30 -8.94
C ALA A 38 1.17 -14.54 -7.65
N VAL A 39 -0.12 -14.57 -7.29
CA VAL A 39 -0.62 -13.89 -6.07
C VAL A 39 0.09 -14.33 -4.79
N ASN A 40 0.53 -15.60 -4.72
CA ASN A 40 1.27 -16.12 -3.57
C ASN A 40 2.70 -15.60 -3.47
N GLU A 41 3.21 -14.94 -4.52
CA GLU A 41 4.56 -14.38 -4.57
C GLU A 41 4.56 -12.85 -4.30
N GLN A 42 3.54 -12.14 -4.81
CA GLN A 42 3.48 -10.66 -4.74
C GLN A 42 2.31 -10.09 -3.95
N GLY A 43 1.33 -10.90 -3.55
CA GLY A 43 0.09 -10.40 -2.98
C GLY A 43 -0.67 -9.49 -3.96
N ALA A 44 -1.00 -8.27 -3.51
CA ALA A 44 -1.65 -7.28 -4.36
C ALA A 44 -0.70 -6.63 -5.39
N GLY A 45 0.61 -6.74 -5.20
CA GLY A 45 1.63 -6.07 -6.01
C GLY A 45 2.56 -5.16 -5.20
N GLU A 46 3.38 -4.38 -5.90
CA GLU A 46 4.27 -3.38 -5.31
C GLU A 46 3.46 -2.14 -4.87
N VAL A 47 3.80 -1.58 -3.70
CA VAL A 47 3.15 -0.35 -3.22
C VAL A 47 3.41 0.79 -4.21
N ASN A 48 2.33 1.31 -4.80
CA ASN A 48 2.36 2.43 -5.73
C ASN A 48 1.23 3.40 -5.36
N ILE A 49 1.56 4.44 -4.61
CA ILE A 49 0.58 5.44 -4.17
C ILE A 49 0.98 6.78 -4.75
N ASN A 50 0.04 7.41 -5.44
CA ASN A 50 0.19 8.82 -5.75
C ASN A 50 -0.33 9.65 -4.57
N LEU A 51 0.54 10.51 -4.04
CA LEU A 51 0.23 11.37 -2.91
C LEU A 51 -0.20 12.78 -3.35
N TYR A 52 -0.19 13.11 -4.66
CA TYR A 52 -0.54 14.43 -5.20
C TYR A 52 -1.18 14.37 -6.60
#